data_AF-A0A1R3KVR6-F1
#
_entry.id   AF-A0A1R3KVR6-F1
#
_cell.length_a   1.000
_cell.length_b   1.000
_cell.length_c   1.000
_cell.angle_alpha   90.00
_cell.angle_beta   90.00
_cell.angle_gamma   90.00
#
_symmetry.space_group_name_H-M   'P 1'
#
loop_
_entity.id
_entity.type
_entity.pdbx_description
1 polymer ?
#
loop_
_entity_poly.entity_id
_entity_poly.type
_entity_poly.pdbx_seq_one_letter_code
_entity_poly.pdbx_strand_id
1 'polypeptide(L)'
;MSNVFLPGELIGLLRAERTGRALEEAICYRAVLLGITRASLNTQSFISEASFQETARVLAKAALRGRIDWLKGLKENVVLG
;
A
#
# COMPACT_ATOMS: atom_id res chain seq x y z
N MET A 1 -14.71 13.32 16.94
CA MET A 1 -14.11 13.30 15.59
C MET A 1 -13.01 12.25 15.59
N SER A 2 -13.33 11.02 15.19
CA SER A 2 -12.34 9.95 15.06
C SER A 2 -11.63 10.13 13.72
N ASN A 3 -10.38 10.61 13.75
CA ASN A 3 -9.54 10.59 12.55
C ASN A 3 -9.45 9.15 12.02
N VAL A 4 -9.73 8.96 10.74
CA VAL A 4 -9.66 7.65 10.05
C VAL A 4 -8.24 7.08 10.06
N PHE A 5 -7.23 7.92 10.31
CA PHE A 5 -5.81 7.59 10.25
C PHE A 5 -5.14 7.71 11.62
N LEU A 6 -4.14 6.87 11.84
CA LEU A 6 -3.31 6.92 13.05
C LEU A 6 -2.18 7.96 12.91
N PRO A 7 -1.77 8.63 13.99
CA PRO A 7 -0.64 9.55 13.96
C PRO A 7 0.64 8.79 13.57
N GLY A 8 1.28 9.23 12.48
CA GLY A 8 2.50 8.61 11.94
C GLY A 8 2.26 7.46 10.96
N GLU A 9 1.01 7.16 10.61
CA GLU A 9 0.70 6.16 9.58
C GLU A 9 1.23 6.61 8.21
N LEU A 10 1.96 5.73 7.52
CA LEU A 10 2.38 5.96 6.14
C LEU A 10 1.26 5.60 5.19
N ILE A 11 0.77 6.61 4.46
CA ILE A 11 -0.38 6.48 3.56
C ILE A 11 0.04 7.01 2.19
N GLY A 12 -0.43 6.34 1.12
CA GLY A 12 -0.24 6.85 -0.24
C GLY A 12 -0.99 8.16 -0.44
N LEU A 13 -0.34 9.13 -1.07
CA LEU A 13 -0.87 10.49 -1.26
C LEU A 13 -2.27 10.50 -1.88
N LEU A 14 -2.49 9.70 -2.92
CA LEU A 14 -3.80 9.56 -3.56
C LEU A 14 -4.91 9.08 -2.62
N ARG A 15 -4.57 8.21 -1.66
CA ARG A 15 -5.53 7.72 -0.66
C ARG A 15 -5.85 8.83 0.34
N ALA A 16 -4.86 9.57 0.81
CA ALA A 16 -5.07 10.70 1.72
C ALA A 16 -5.96 11.77 1.06
N GLU A 17 -5.70 12.13 -0.20
CA GLU A 17 -6.51 13.11 -0.93
C GLU A 17 -7.95 12.63 -1.17
N ARG A 18 -8.13 11.36 -1.54
CA ARG A 18 -9.48 10.79 -1.74
C ARG A 18 -10.28 10.77 -0.45
N THR A 19 -9.65 10.39 0.67
CA THR A 19 -10.32 10.36 1.97
C THR A 19 -10.66 11.78 2.45
N GLY A 20 -9.76 12.76 2.26
CA GLY A 20 -10.05 14.15 2.62
C GLY A 20 -11.23 14.73 1.82
N ARG A 21 -11.31 14.43 0.52
CA ARG A 21 -12.46 14.82 -0.31
C ARG A 21 -13.75 14.13 0.14
N ALA A 22 -13.71 12.84 0.46
CA ALA A 22 -14.89 12.06 0.85
C ALA A 22 -15.46 12.47 2.21
N LEU A 23 -14.60 12.93 3.12
CA LEU A 23 -15.00 13.40 4.46
C LEU A 23 -15.27 14.91 4.50
N GLU A 24 -15.05 15.63 3.39
CA GLU A 24 -15.06 17.09 3.34
C GLU A 24 -14.18 17.76 4.42
N GLU A 25 -13.14 17.04 4.87
CA GLU A 25 -12.23 17.46 5.93
C GLU A 25 -10.78 17.55 5.41
N ALA A 26 -10.09 18.62 5.79
CA ALA A 26 -8.68 18.78 5.48
C ALA A 26 -7.83 17.83 6.34
N ILE A 27 -7.25 16.81 5.72
CA ILE A 27 -6.35 15.88 6.39
C ILE A 27 -4.95 16.49 6.43
N CYS A 28 -4.44 16.78 7.63
CA CYS A 28 -3.07 17.24 7.80
C CYS A 28 -2.09 16.08 7.63
N TYR A 29 -1.20 16.17 6.64
CA TYR A 29 -0.13 15.20 6.42
C TYR A 29 1.18 15.89 6.06
N ARG A 30 2.28 15.16 6.21
CA ARG A 30 3.61 15.57 5.74
C ARG A 30 4.05 14.63 4.63
N ALA A 31 4.42 15.17 3.47
CA ALA A 31 4.98 14.34 2.40
C ALA A 31 6.32 13.75 2.85
N VAL A 32 6.49 12.44 2.64
CA VAL A 32 7.72 11.70 2.93
C VAL A 32 8.21 11.08 1.64
N LEU A 33 9.48 11.31 1.30
CA LEU A 33 10.12 10.69 0.15
C LEU A 33 10.67 9.31 0.54
N LEU A 34 10.27 8.29 -0.22
CA LEU A 34 10.79 6.92 -0.06
C LEU A 34 11.71 6.59 -1.23
N GLY A 35 12.82 5.90 -0.96
CA GLY A 35 13.66 5.34 -2.02
C GLY A 35 12.90 4.29 -2.83
N ILE A 36 13.30 4.10 -4.10
CA ILE A 36 12.61 3.24 -5.06
C ILE A 36 12.37 1.83 -4.51
N THR A 37 13.35 1.26 -3.81
CA THR A 37 13.26 -0.08 -3.23
C THR A 37 12.18 -0.18 -2.15
N ARG A 38 12.11 0.80 -1.23
CA ARG A 38 11.09 0.82 -0.17
C ARG A 38 9.71 1.14 -0.73
N ALA A 39 9.62 2.02 -1.73
CA ALA A 39 8.36 2.32 -2.40
C ALA A 39 7.80 1.07 -3.09
N SER A 40 8.64 0.32 -3.82
CA SER A 40 8.27 -0.93 -4.50
C SER A 40 7.94 -2.08 -3.56
N LEU A 41 8.41 -2.06 -2.31
CA LEU A 41 8.02 -3.03 -1.28
C LEU A 41 6.75 -2.63 -0.50
N ASN A 42 6.26 -1.40 -0.65
CA ASN A 42 5.10 -0.91 0.09
C ASN A 42 3.84 -0.83 -0.78
N THR A 43 3.67 -1.79 -1.69
CA THR A 43 2.51 -1.85 -2.58
C THR A 43 1.33 -2.59 -1.95
N GLN A 44 0.12 -2.34 -2.48
CA GLN A 44 -1.08 -3.03 -2.03
C GLN A 44 -1.14 -4.49 -2.48
N SER A 45 -0.43 -4.85 -3.54
CA SER A 45 -0.36 -6.21 -4.07
C SER A 45 0.83 -6.95 -3.48
N PHE A 46 0.55 -8.08 -2.83
CA PHE A 46 1.62 -8.91 -2.29
C PHE A 46 2.27 -9.75 -3.39
N ILE A 47 1.57 -10.03 -4.49
CA ILE A 47 2.12 -10.77 -5.65
C ILE A 47 3.20 -9.92 -6.32
N SER A 48 2.92 -8.63 -6.53
CA SER A 48 3.89 -7.68 -7.08
C SER A 48 5.05 -7.40 -6.14
N GLU A 49 4.78 -7.28 -4.83
CA GLU A 49 5.78 -7.11 -3.77
C GLU A 49 6.74 -8.33 -3.73
N ALA A 50 6.19 -9.56 -3.69
CA ALA A 50 6.96 -10.80 -3.55
C ALA A 50 7.83 -11.12 -4.77
N SER A 51 7.39 -10.70 -5.96
CA SER A 51 8.12 -10.85 -7.22
C SER A 51 9.16 -9.73 -7.45
N PHE A 52 9.26 -8.73 -6.56
CA PHE A 52 10.32 -7.74 -6.63
C PHE A 52 11.55 -8.23 -5.87
N GLN A 53 11.41 -8.55 -4.58
CA GLN A 53 12.45 -9.13 -3.73
C GLN A 53 11.86 -9.62 -2.39
N GLU A 54 12.69 -10.22 -1.53
CA GLU A 54 12.32 -10.63 -0.16
C GLU A 54 11.10 -11.57 -0.10
N THR A 55 10.93 -12.40 -1.14
CA THR A 55 9.75 -13.24 -1.42
C THR A 55 9.20 -13.98 -0.20
N ALA A 56 10.06 -14.69 0.54
CA ALA A 56 9.65 -15.47 1.72
C ALA A 56 9.05 -14.57 2.82
N ARG A 57 9.66 -13.41 3.09
CA ARG A 57 9.17 -12.45 4.10
C ARG A 57 7.81 -11.87 3.69
N VAL A 58 7.65 -11.54 2.41
CA VAL A 58 6.42 -10.96 1.88
C VAL A 58 5.27 -11.95 1.96
N LEU A 59 5.49 -13.19 1.51
CA LEU A 59 4.47 -14.24 1.54
C LEU A 59 4.07 -14.62 2.98
N ALA A 60 5.04 -14.74 3.89
CA ALA A 60 4.75 -14.99 5.31
C ALA A 60 3.89 -13.87 5.92
N LYS A 61 4.23 -12.60 5.67
CA LYS A 61 3.45 -11.44 6.13
C LYS A 61 2.04 -11.42 5.52
N ALA A 62 1.91 -11.81 4.25
CA ALA A 62 0.62 -11.88 3.57
C ALA A 62 -0.27 -12.99 4.14
N ALA A 63 0.29 -14.18 4.38
CA ALA A 63 -0.40 -15.32 4.97
C ALA A 63 -0.88 -15.02 6.39
N LEU A 64 -0.01 -14.46 7.25
CA LEU A 64 -0.36 -14.08 8.63
C LEU A 64 -1.48 -13.03 8.70
N ARG A 65 -1.57 -12.15 7.70
CA ARG A 65 -2.59 -11.11 7.62
C ARG A 65 -3.82 -11.53 6.82
N GLY A 66 -3.83 -12.72 6.21
CA GLY A 66 -4.89 -13.15 5.29
C GLY A 66 -5.10 -12.18 4.12
N ARG A 67 -4.02 -11.62 3.55
CA ARG A 67 -4.14 -10.65 2.44
C ARG A 67 -4.74 -11.32 1.19
N ILE A 68 -5.69 -10.63 0.57
CA ILE A 68 -6.24 -10.99 -0.75
C ILE A 68 -5.68 -10.01 -1.77
N ASP A 69 -5.14 -10.53 -2.87
CA ASP A 69 -4.71 -9.73 -4.01
C ASP A 69 -5.84 -9.62 -5.03
N TRP A 70 -6.13 -8.38 -5.45
CA TRP A 70 -7.25 -8.09 -6.36
C TRP A 70 -6.79 -7.86 -7.79
N LEU A 71 -5.51 -8.10 -8.11
CA LEU A 71 -4.97 -8.07 -9.48
C LEU A 71 -5.20 -6.74 -10.21
N LYS A 72 -5.18 -5.63 -9.47
CA LYS A 72 -5.43 -4.30 -10.02
C LYS A 72 -4.23 -3.75 -10.80
N GLY A 73 -3.05 -4.32 -10.60
CA GLY A 73 -1.79 -3.91 -11.19
C GLY A 73 -1.39 -4.74 -12.41
N LEU A 74 -0.55 -4.16 -13.26
CA LEU A 74 -0.05 -4.83 -14.46
C LEU A 74 0.74 -6.12 -14.12
N LYS A 75 1.62 -6.05 -13.12
CA LYS A 75 2.56 -7.12 -12.80
C LYS A 75 1.86 -8.37 -12.25
N GLU A 76 0.80 -8.22 -11.45
CA GLU A 76 0.03 -9.38 -11.00
C GLU A 76 -0.63 -10.12 -12.15
N ASN A 77 -1.23 -9.38 -13.08
CA ASN A 77 -1.92 -9.95 -14.24
C ASN A 77 -0.92 -10.71 -15.13
N VAL A 78 0.22 -10.11 -15.45
CA VAL A 78 1.26 -10.77 -16.27
C VAL A 78 1.80 -12.05 -15.61
N VAL A 79 1.89 -12.10 -14.28
CA VAL A 79 2.37 -13.29 -13.56
C VAL A 79 1.37 -14.46 -13.64
N LEU A 80 0.07 -14.17 -13.71
CA LEU A 80 -0.97 -15.19 -13.82
C LEU A 80 -1.18 -15.69 -15.25
N GLY A 81 -0.86 -14.87 -16.25
CA GLY A 81 -1.10 -15.15 -17.67
C GLY A 81 -2.42 -14.56 -18.16
#